data_AF-A0A957H6Z6-F1
#
_entry.id   AF-A0A957H6Z6-F1
#
_cell.length_a   1.000
_cell.length_b   1.000
_cell.length_c   1.000
_cell.angle_alpha   90.00
_cell.angle_beta   90.00
_cell.angle_gamma   90.00
#
_symmetry.space_group_name_H-M   'P 1'
#
loop_
_entity.id
_entity.type
_entity.pdbx_description
1 polymer ?
#
loop_
_entity_poly.entity_id
_entity_poly.type
_entity_poly.pdbx_seq_one_letter_code
_entity_poly.pdbx_strand_id
1 'polypeptide(L)'
;IAPSNPYVSVDPILETYPIRGTVEDVPGVVVAVSPIVGGDAVKGPLAKMLADWDRPVSPVTIADHYGDLLDGFVYDQADAGVFSDDHGPLLCTDTMMVDGAAQARLAREILTFALELR
;
A
#
# COMPACT_ATOMS: atom_id res chain seq x y z
N ILE A 1 -2.02 -5.25 3.92
CA ILE A 1 -2.48 -3.94 4.45
C ILE A 1 -3.37 -3.28 3.40
N ALA A 2 -4.60 -2.92 3.79
CA ALA A 2 -5.59 -2.31 2.88
C ALA A 2 -5.19 -0.86 2.47
N PRO A 3 -5.72 -0.33 1.35
CA PRO A 3 -5.44 1.03 0.87
C PRO A 3 -6.19 2.09 1.69
N SER A 4 -5.87 2.14 2.99
CA SER A 4 -6.36 3.13 3.97
C SER A 4 -5.27 4.16 4.27
N ASN A 5 -5.65 5.26 4.93
CA ASN A 5 -4.66 6.25 5.38
C ASN A 5 -3.69 5.60 6.40
N PRO A 6 -2.37 5.56 6.13
CA PRO A 6 -1.42 4.93 7.04
C PRO A 6 -1.45 5.58 8.41
N TYR A 7 -1.32 6.90 8.47
CA TYR A 7 -1.12 7.67 9.69
C TYR A 7 -2.30 7.69 10.67
N VAL A 8 -3.54 7.69 10.17
CA VAL A 8 -4.73 7.82 11.04
C VAL A 8 -5.60 6.56 11.09
N SER A 9 -5.27 5.52 10.32
CA SER A 9 -6.06 4.29 10.29
C SER A 9 -5.21 3.04 10.49
N VAL A 10 -4.08 2.89 9.79
CA VAL A 10 -3.28 1.67 9.86
C VAL A 10 -2.27 1.71 11.00
N ASP A 11 -1.52 2.81 11.14
CA ASP A 11 -0.51 2.99 12.18
C ASP A 11 -1.11 2.84 13.59
N PRO A 12 -2.27 3.45 13.92
CA PRO A 12 -2.90 3.22 15.23
C PRO A 12 -3.19 1.73 15.53
N ILE A 13 -3.47 0.92 14.50
CA ILE A 13 -3.65 -0.53 14.64
C ILE A 13 -2.29 -1.20 14.84
N LEU A 14 -1.30 -0.92 14.00
CA LEU A 14 0.03 -1.51 14.09
C LEU A 14 0.74 -1.18 15.42
N GLU A 15 0.57 0.04 15.93
CA GLU A 15 1.15 0.51 17.19
C GLU A 15 0.51 -0.10 18.45
N THR A 16 -0.67 -0.73 18.31
CA THR A 16 -1.28 -1.44 19.42
C THR A 16 -0.51 -2.72 19.71
N TYR A 17 0.14 -2.83 20.87
CA TYR A 17 0.88 -4.04 21.24
C TYR A 17 -0.04 -5.28 21.33
N PRO A 18 0.33 -6.44 20.75
CA PRO A 18 1.60 -6.77 20.08
C PRO A 18 1.56 -6.71 18.54
N ILE A 19 0.60 -6.00 17.95
CA ILE A 19 0.18 -6.16 16.55
C ILE A 19 1.34 -6.03 15.54
N ARG A 20 2.15 -4.96 15.61
CA ARG A 20 3.29 -4.80 14.70
C ARG A 20 4.23 -6.01 14.71
N GLY A 21 4.67 -6.45 15.89
CA GLY A 21 5.54 -7.62 16.01
C GLY A 21 4.89 -8.90 15.47
N THR A 22 3.59 -9.10 15.71
CA THR A 22 2.85 -10.24 15.13
C THR A 22 2.80 -10.20 13.59
N VAL A 23 2.74 -9.01 12.99
CA VAL A 23 2.77 -8.87 11.52
C VAL A 23 4.16 -9.12 10.99
N GLU A 24 5.21 -8.61 11.65
CA GLU A 24 6.61 -8.84 11.30
C GLU A 24 7.00 -10.33 11.39
N ASP A 25 6.42 -11.07 12.34
CA ASP A 25 6.68 -12.50 12.54
C ASP A 25 5.75 -13.43 11.74
N VAL A 26 4.90 -12.91 10.84
CA VAL A 26 3.94 -13.74 10.11
C VAL A 26 4.70 -14.73 9.21
N PRO A 27 4.36 -16.03 9.19
CA PRO A 27 5.01 -17.00 8.30
C PRO A 27 4.61 -16.83 6.81
N GLY A 28 3.78 -15.84 6.51
CA GLY A 28 3.32 -15.50 5.17
C GLY A 28 4.11 -14.34 4.59
N VAL A 29 3.48 -13.61 3.67
CA VAL A 29 4.02 -12.36 3.13
C VAL A 29 3.10 -11.20 3.51
N VAL A 30 3.68 -10.06 3.78
CA VAL A 30 2.99 -8.80 4.09
C VAL A 30 2.97 -7.93 2.84
N VAL A 31 1.80 -7.82 2.22
CA VAL A 31 1.59 -6.98 1.04
C VAL A 31 0.73 -5.78 1.40
N ALA A 32 1.11 -4.57 0.97
CA ALA A 32 0.27 -3.36 1.09
C ALA A 32 -0.24 -2.86 -0.27
N VAL A 33 -1.37 -2.17 -0.26
CA VAL A 33 -1.92 -1.48 -1.44
C VAL A 33 -1.89 0.02 -1.19
N SER A 34 -1.41 0.79 -2.15
CA SER A 34 -1.36 2.25 -2.08
C SER A 34 -2.78 2.84 -1.95
N PRO A 35 -3.01 3.79 -1.01
CA PRO A 35 -4.18 4.67 -0.99
C PRO A 35 -4.05 5.90 -1.91
N ILE A 36 -2.89 6.09 -2.54
CA ILE A 36 -2.61 7.16 -3.52
C ILE A 36 -2.79 6.61 -4.93
N VAL A 37 -3.48 7.38 -5.77
CA VAL A 37 -3.71 7.11 -7.20
C VAL A 37 -3.52 8.41 -7.98
N GLY A 38 -2.58 8.43 -8.93
CA GLY A 38 -2.36 9.56 -9.84
C GLY A 38 -1.96 10.85 -9.13
N GLY A 39 -1.17 10.74 -8.06
CA GLY A 39 -0.71 11.89 -7.26
C GLY A 39 -1.74 12.47 -6.27
N ASP A 40 -2.86 11.79 -6.00
CA ASP A 40 -3.82 12.18 -4.97
C ASP A 40 -4.32 10.98 -4.15
N ALA A 41 -4.83 11.22 -2.95
CA ALA A 41 -5.43 10.19 -2.12
C ALA A 41 -6.86 9.90 -2.56
N VAL A 42 -7.22 8.62 -2.71
CA VAL A 42 -8.58 8.22 -3.15
C VAL A 42 -9.65 8.76 -2.19
N LYS A 43 -9.37 8.75 -0.88
CA LYS A 43 -10.26 9.27 0.17
C LYS A 43 -9.49 9.83 1.36
N GLY A 44 -10.15 10.73 2.07
CA GLY A 44 -9.69 11.22 3.36
C GLY A 44 -8.54 12.24 3.25
N PRO A 45 -7.92 12.59 4.40
CA PRO A 45 -7.01 13.74 4.46
C PRO A 45 -5.57 13.43 4.04
N LEU A 46 -5.27 12.21 3.55
CA LEU A 46 -3.89 11.75 3.38
C LEU A 46 -3.05 12.67 2.48
N ALA A 47 -3.56 13.05 1.31
CA ALA A 47 -2.85 13.94 0.39
C ALA A 47 -2.56 15.31 1.03
N LYS A 48 -3.54 15.87 1.74
CA LYS A 48 -3.35 17.12 2.50
C LYS A 48 -2.31 16.95 3.60
N MET A 49 -2.34 15.86 4.36
CA MET A 49 -1.38 15.61 5.44
C MET A 49 0.05 15.50 4.91
N LEU A 50 0.25 14.75 3.82
CA LEU A 50 1.56 14.64 3.18
C LEU A 50 2.06 16.00 2.68
N ALA A 51 1.20 16.79 2.04
CA ALA A 51 1.54 18.14 1.60
C ALA A 51 1.87 19.07 2.77
N ASP A 52 1.08 19.05 3.86
CA ASP A 52 1.32 19.84 5.08
C ASP A 52 2.62 19.43 5.79
N TRP A 53 3.17 18.25 5.50
CA TRP A 53 4.44 17.73 6.02
C TRP A 53 5.60 17.81 5.03
N ASP A 54 5.45 18.56 3.94
CA ASP A 54 6.43 18.70 2.86
C ASP A 54 6.89 17.34 2.28
N ARG A 55 5.98 16.35 2.25
CA ARG A 55 6.21 15.03 1.65
C ARG A 55 5.51 14.91 0.30
N PRO A 56 6.11 14.23 -0.69
CA PRO A 56 5.43 13.96 -1.95
C PRO A 56 4.14 13.16 -1.75
N VAL A 57 3.06 13.56 -2.42
CA VAL A 57 1.82 12.77 -2.50
C VAL A 57 2.03 11.69 -3.57
N SER A 58 2.62 10.57 -3.17
CA SER A 58 3.01 9.51 -4.11
C SER A 58 2.88 8.13 -3.48
N PRO A 59 2.67 7.07 -4.27
CA PRO A 59 2.72 5.70 -3.76
C PRO A 59 4.10 5.33 -3.20
N VAL A 60 5.18 5.92 -3.72
CA VAL A 60 6.56 5.75 -3.20
C VAL A 60 6.64 6.16 -1.73
N THR A 61 6.11 7.34 -1.40
CA THR A 61 6.06 7.84 -0.01
C THR A 61 5.34 6.87 0.93
N ILE A 62 4.34 6.14 0.42
CA ILE A 62 3.59 5.15 1.22
C ILE A 62 4.36 3.84 1.36
N ALA A 63 5.03 3.39 0.30
CA ALA A 63 5.92 2.22 0.36
C ALA A 63 7.05 2.47 1.38
N ASP A 64 7.73 3.62 1.29
CA ASP A 64 8.80 4.03 2.20
C ASP A 64 8.32 4.13 3.66
N HIS A 65 7.07 4.56 3.87
CA HIS A 65 6.49 4.66 5.21
C HIS A 65 6.38 3.29 5.90
N TYR A 66 5.99 2.25 5.16
CA TYR A 66 5.92 0.90 5.72
C TYR A 66 7.29 0.21 5.75
N GLY A 67 8.17 0.50 4.79
CA GLY A 67 9.55 0.01 4.74
C GLY A 67 9.63 -1.51 4.82
N ASP A 68 10.57 -2.01 5.63
CA ASP A 68 10.89 -3.43 5.81
C ASP A 68 9.73 -4.29 6.37
N LEU A 69 8.61 -3.66 6.75
CA LEU A 69 7.39 -4.40 7.10
C LEU A 69 6.81 -5.14 5.90
N LEU A 70 7.08 -4.69 4.67
CA LEU A 70 6.46 -5.21 3.46
C LEU A 70 7.38 -6.14 2.68
N ASP A 71 6.83 -7.27 2.25
CA ASP A 71 7.44 -8.15 1.25
C ASP A 71 7.06 -7.75 -0.18
N GLY A 72 6.00 -6.97 -0.34
CA GLY A 72 5.57 -6.46 -1.63
C GLY A 72 4.58 -5.30 -1.53
N PHE A 73 4.53 -4.49 -2.59
CA PHE A 73 3.70 -3.30 -2.65
C PHE A 73 2.88 -3.24 -3.94
N VAL A 74 1.60 -2.90 -3.82
CA VAL A 74 0.67 -2.78 -4.94
C VAL A 74 0.28 -1.33 -5.12
N TYR A 75 0.36 -0.83 -6.35
CA TYR A 75 0.03 0.56 -6.68
C TYR A 75 -0.71 0.67 -8.00
N ASP A 76 -1.30 1.84 -8.23
CA ASP A 76 -2.16 2.05 -9.38
C ASP A 76 -1.38 2.24 -10.69
N GLN A 77 -1.92 1.73 -11.78
CA GLN A 77 -1.41 1.96 -13.13
C GLN A 77 -1.33 3.45 -13.52
N ALA A 78 -2.13 4.32 -12.89
CA ALA A 78 -2.01 5.77 -13.05
C ALA A 78 -0.65 6.32 -12.60
N ASP A 79 0.04 5.61 -11.71
CA ASP A 79 1.36 5.96 -11.18
C ASP A 79 2.47 5.08 -11.79
N ALA A 80 2.25 4.48 -12.96
CA ALA A 80 3.26 3.66 -13.63
C ALA A 80 4.58 4.43 -13.87
N GLY A 81 5.71 3.83 -13.49
CA GLY A 81 7.05 4.39 -13.69
C GLY A 81 7.53 5.36 -12.62
N VAL A 82 6.83 5.51 -11.49
CA VAL A 82 7.27 6.35 -10.36
C VAL A 82 8.30 5.67 -9.46
N PHE A 83 8.33 4.34 -9.45
CA PHE A 83 9.26 3.54 -8.64
C PHE A 83 10.58 3.33 -9.37
N SER A 84 11.68 3.33 -8.61
CA SER A 84 12.99 2.87 -9.06
C SER A 84 13.16 1.36 -8.83
N ASP A 85 14.18 0.78 -9.48
CA ASP A 85 14.45 -0.67 -9.49
C ASP A 85 14.78 -1.28 -8.10
N ASP A 86 14.95 -0.46 -7.07
CA ASP A 86 15.38 -0.83 -5.72
C ASP A 86 14.24 -1.05 -4.70
N HIS A 87 12.99 -0.76 -5.05
CA HIS A 87 11.84 -0.83 -4.12
C HIS A 87 11.28 -2.24 -3.86
N GLY A 88 12.03 -3.28 -4.24
CA GLY A 88 11.62 -4.67 -4.07
C GLY A 88 10.44 -5.06 -4.98
N PRO A 89 9.69 -6.11 -4.62
CA PRO A 89 8.60 -6.61 -5.45
C PRO A 89 7.41 -5.65 -5.51
N LEU A 90 7.00 -5.31 -6.74
CA LEU A 90 5.91 -4.38 -7.01
C LEU A 90 4.86 -4.98 -7.93
N LEU A 91 3.58 -4.69 -7.67
CA LEU A 91 2.47 -4.96 -8.58
C LEU A 91 1.80 -3.65 -9.01
N CYS A 92 1.93 -3.32 -10.30
CA CYS A 92 1.23 -2.20 -10.92
C CYS A 92 -0.08 -2.70 -11.55
N THR A 93 -1.23 -2.27 -11.05
CA THR A 93 -2.55 -2.69 -11.58
C THR A 93 -3.62 -1.62 -11.35
N ASP A 94 -4.87 -1.84 -11.79
CA ASP A 94 -6.01 -0.98 -11.45
C ASP A 94 -6.50 -1.27 -10.02
N THR A 95 -6.23 -0.31 -9.12
CA THR A 95 -6.56 -0.40 -7.69
C THR A 95 -7.92 0.21 -7.35
N MET A 96 -8.61 0.79 -8.32
CA MET A 96 -9.87 1.48 -8.09
C MET A 96 -11.04 0.52 -7.89
N MET A 97 -11.47 0.38 -6.63
CA MET A 97 -12.56 -0.47 -6.18
C MET A 97 -13.95 0.18 -6.37
N VAL A 98 -14.28 0.54 -7.62
CA VAL A 98 -15.53 1.26 -7.96
C VAL A 98 -16.79 0.41 -7.79
N ASP A 99 -16.66 -0.92 -7.89
CA ASP A 99 -17.72 -1.89 -7.68
C ASP A 99 -17.19 -3.22 -7.15
N GLY A 100 -18.07 -4.19 -6.91
CA GLY A 100 -17.71 -5.51 -6.41
C GLY A 100 -16.87 -6.35 -7.39
N ALA A 101 -17.00 -6.13 -8.70
CA ALA A 101 -16.21 -6.85 -9.70
C ALA A 101 -14.75 -6.35 -9.70
N ALA A 102 -14.55 -5.03 -9.60
CA ALA A 102 -13.25 -4.41 -9.45
C ALA A 102 -12.57 -4.85 -8.14
N GLN A 103 -13.31 -4.90 -7.02
CA GLN A 103 -12.80 -5.44 -5.75
C GLN A 103 -12.34 -6.89 -5.87
N ALA A 104 -13.17 -7.76 -6.47
CA ALA A 104 -12.84 -9.18 -6.64
C ALA A 104 -11.68 -9.40 -7.63
N ARG A 105 -11.52 -8.54 -8.64
CA ARG A 105 -10.35 -8.57 -9.53
C ARG A 105 -9.09 -8.20 -8.77
N LEU A 106 -9.06 -7.04 -8.11
CA LEU A 106 -7.90 -6.57 -7.36
C LEU A 106 -7.48 -7.59 -6.30
N ALA A 107 -8.43 -8.15 -5.56
CA ALA A 107 -8.13 -9.18 -4.57
C ALA A 107 -7.46 -10.43 -5.17
N ARG A 108 -7.89 -10.90 -6.35
CA ARG A 108 -7.27 -12.04 -7.03
C ARG A 108 -5.86 -11.74 -7.52
N GLU A 109 -5.63 -10.54 -8.03
CA GLU A 109 -4.30 -10.12 -8.49
C GLU A 109 -3.33 -9.99 -7.32
N ILE A 110 -3.75 -9.39 -6.21
CA ILE A 110 -2.95 -9.32 -4.97
C ILE A 110 -2.64 -10.72 -4.44
N LEU A 111 -3.61 -11.65 -4.44
CA LEU A 111 -3.37 -13.02 -4.01
C LEU A 111 -2.40 -13.76 -4.92
N THR A 112 -2.50 -13.56 -6.24
CA THR A 112 -1.59 -14.16 -7.22
C THR A 112 -0.17 -13.64 -6.99
N PHE A 113 -0.02 -12.33 -6.90
CA PHE A 113 1.25 -11.67 -6.58
C PHE A 113 1.84 -12.17 -5.26
N ALA A 114 1.05 -12.22 -4.18
CA ALA A 114 1.50 -12.70 -2.88
C ALA A 114 1.95 -14.17 -2.89
N LEU A 115 1.41 -15.00 -3.79
CA LEU A 115 1.86 -16.40 -3.95
C LEU A 115 3.19 -16.51 -4.69
N GLU A 116 3.54 -15.54 -5.54
CA GLU A 116 4.83 -15.49 -6.25
C GLU A 116 5.99 -15.03 -5.35
N LEU A 117 5.67 -14.36 -4.24
CA LEU A 117 6.65 -13.88 -3.25
C LEU A 117 7.05 -14.92 -2.19
N ARG A 118 6.41 -16.10 -2.20
CA ARG A 118 6.63 -17.17 -1.23
C ARG A 118 7.73 -18.15 -1.63
#